data_AF-A0A936LT10-F1
#
_entry.id   AF-A0A936LT10-F1
#
_cell.length_a   1.000
_cell.length_b   1.000
_cell.length_c   1.000
_cell.angle_alpha   90.00
_cell.angle_beta   90.00
_cell.angle_gamma   90.00
#
_symmetry.space_group_name_H-M   'P 1'
#
loop_
_entity.id
_entity.type
_entity.pdbx_description
1 polymer ?
#
loop_
_entity_poly.entity_id
_entity_poly.type
_entity_poly.pdbx_seq_one_letter_code
_entity_poly.pdbx_strand_id
1 'polypeptide(L)'
;MEVKAPSSAKAGAKAGATDNRQRTTDNWVQVEIAGLDIYDPISDTVKARNVEDINYWMVDDDYDGSNFVVKQVFFCGGDKDEFDKWKRGLSDLSKQATKRNAERTLKIEIDDEAFDRLYGHISHPIPAKKGQKIAVRVVSQFGEESTKVVVNGTN
;
A
#
# COMPACT_ATOMS: atom_id res chain seq x y z
N MET A 1 -13.07 -39.70 -32.74
CA MET A 1 -14.07 -39.25 -31.76
C MET A 1 -13.26 -38.72 -30.59
N GLU A 2 -13.08 -37.41 -30.49
CA GLU A 2 -12.23 -36.79 -29.46
C GLU A 2 -13.10 -35.78 -28.71
N VAL A 3 -13.26 -36.02 -27.41
CA VAL A 3 -14.15 -35.25 -26.53
C VAL A 3 -13.43 -33.97 -26.15
N LYS A 4 -13.97 -32.83 -26.58
CA LYS A 4 -13.47 -31.50 -26.21
C LYS A 4 -13.87 -31.20 -24.77
N ALA A 5 -12.88 -30.96 -23.91
CA ALA A 5 -13.10 -30.46 -22.55
C ALA A 5 -13.67 -29.03 -22.57
N PRO A 6 -14.59 -28.67 -21.66
CA PRO A 6 -15.17 -27.34 -21.62
C PRO A 6 -14.17 -26.31 -21.10
N SER A 7 -14.09 -25.19 -21.82
CA SER A 7 -13.40 -23.97 -21.45
C SER A 7 -14.12 -23.29 -20.29
N SER A 8 -13.47 -23.17 -19.14
CA SER A 8 -13.84 -22.20 -18.12
C SER A 8 -12.62 -21.73 -17.32
N ALA A 9 -11.96 -20.69 -17.82
CA ALA A 9 -11.17 -19.78 -17.01
C ALA A 9 -11.76 -18.39 -17.23
N LYS A 10 -12.60 -17.93 -16.30
CA LYS A 10 -13.13 -16.57 -16.28
C LYS A 10 -12.39 -15.75 -15.22
N ALA A 11 -12.00 -14.55 -15.66
CA ALA A 11 -11.66 -13.35 -14.89
C ALA A 11 -10.35 -13.39 -14.09
N GLY A 12 -9.25 -13.01 -14.75
CA GLY A 12 -8.16 -12.35 -14.04
C GLY A 12 -8.63 -10.96 -13.60
N ALA A 13 -8.54 -10.67 -12.31
CA ALA A 13 -8.72 -9.33 -11.79
C ALA A 13 -7.69 -8.40 -12.47
N LYS A 14 -8.15 -7.35 -13.15
CA LYS A 14 -7.27 -6.27 -13.60
C LYS A 14 -6.83 -5.50 -12.36
N ALA A 15 -5.61 -5.78 -11.90
CA ALA A 15 -4.99 -5.00 -10.84
C ALA A 15 -4.91 -3.53 -11.25
N GLY A 16 -5.25 -2.67 -10.29
CA GLY A 16 -5.08 -1.23 -10.38
C GLY A 16 -3.65 -0.77 -10.64
N ALA A 17 -3.46 0.35 -11.32
CA ALA A 17 -2.16 1.01 -11.35
C ALA A 17 -2.01 1.92 -10.12
N THR A 18 -0.88 1.83 -9.42
CA THR A 18 -0.57 2.74 -8.30
C THR A 18 0.24 3.93 -8.79
N ASP A 19 -0.16 5.13 -8.38
CA ASP A 19 0.67 6.32 -8.53
C ASP A 19 1.60 6.48 -7.32
N ASN A 20 2.91 6.46 -7.58
CA ASN A 20 3.96 6.54 -6.56
C ASN A 20 4.91 7.66 -6.95
N ARG A 21 5.17 8.57 -6.02
CA ARG A 21 6.14 9.65 -6.17
C ARG A 21 7.38 9.32 -5.34
N GLN A 22 8.55 9.52 -5.92
CA GLN A 22 9.81 9.32 -5.25
C GLN A 22 10.47 10.67 -4.98
N ARG A 23 10.88 10.91 -3.74
CA ARG A 23 11.74 12.03 -3.36
C ARG A 23 13.10 11.48 -2.98
N THR A 24 14.14 11.94 -3.67
CA THR A 24 15.51 11.48 -3.43
C THR A 24 16.43 12.65 -3.11
N THR A 25 17.31 12.43 -2.14
CA THR A 25 18.49 13.24 -1.81
C THR A 25 19.73 12.36 -1.92
N ASP A 26 20.92 12.93 -1.71
CA ASP A 26 22.19 12.18 -1.77
C ASP A 26 22.24 11.02 -0.76
N ASN A 27 21.58 11.15 0.39
CA ASN A 27 21.69 10.19 1.49
C ASN A 27 20.44 9.32 1.66
N TRP A 28 19.28 9.78 1.21
CA TRP A 28 18.02 9.08 1.46
C TRP A 28 16.99 9.24 0.34
N VAL A 29 16.12 8.24 0.24
CA VAL A 29 14.93 8.17 -0.62
C VAL A 29 13.69 8.06 0.26
N GLN A 30 12.61 8.72 -0.12
CA GLN A 30 11.27 8.47 0.40
C GLN A 30 10.32 8.20 -0.76
N VAL A 31 9.32 7.37 -0.50
CA VAL A 31 8.23 7.13 -1.43
C VAL A 31 6.94 7.67 -0.85
N GLU A 32 6.18 8.38 -1.67
CA GLU A 32 4.82 8.80 -1.37
C GLU A 32 3.84 8.04 -2.29
N ILE A 33 2.80 7.45 -1.71
CA ILE A 33 1.67 6.92 -2.49
C ILE A 33 0.68 8.06 -2.77
N ALA A 34 0.27 8.20 -4.02
CA ALA A 34 -0.65 9.25 -4.47
C ALA A 34 -2.05 8.73 -4.82
N GLY A 35 -2.21 7.41 -4.95
CA GLY A 35 -3.50 6.77 -5.18
C GLY A 35 -3.39 5.38 -5.78
N LEU A 36 -4.53 4.73 -5.94
CA LEU A 36 -4.67 3.43 -6.58
C LEU A 36 -5.83 3.50 -7.57
N ASP A 37 -5.56 3.26 -8.85
CA ASP A 37 -6.62 3.09 -9.83
C ASP A 37 -7.35 1.77 -9.53
N ILE A 38 -8.68 1.74 -9.46
CA ILE A 38 -9.43 0.49 -9.22
C ILE A 38 -10.32 0.20 -10.42
N TYR A 39 -10.27 -1.03 -10.93
CA TYR A 39 -11.16 -1.49 -11.99
C TYR A 39 -12.55 -1.82 -11.43
N ASP A 40 -13.57 -1.17 -11.97
CA ASP A 40 -14.98 -1.41 -11.65
C ASP A 40 -15.59 -2.36 -12.68
N PRO A 41 -15.90 -3.62 -12.31
CA PRO A 41 -16.42 -4.61 -13.25
C PRO A 41 -17.89 -4.36 -13.64
N ILE A 42 -18.63 -3.53 -12.88
CA ILE A 42 -20.03 -3.20 -13.19
C ILE A 42 -20.07 -2.17 -14.31
N SER A 43 -19.18 -1.19 -14.27
CA SER A 43 -19.10 -0.13 -15.28
C SER A 43 -18.05 -0.36 -16.38
N ASP A 44 -17.22 -1.39 -16.28
CA ASP A 44 -16.11 -1.69 -17.20
C ASP A 44 -15.13 -0.51 -17.36
N THR A 45 -14.86 0.20 -16.26
CA THR A 45 -13.96 1.36 -16.25
C THR A 45 -12.91 1.26 -15.16
N VAL A 46 -11.75 1.85 -15.41
CA VAL A 46 -10.73 2.09 -14.39
C VAL A 46 -10.99 3.46 -13.79
N LYS A 47 -11.25 3.51 -12.48
CA LYS A 47 -11.48 4.76 -11.75
C LYS A 47 -10.23 5.10 -10.96
N ALA A 48 -9.68 6.29 -11.20
CA ALA A 48 -8.65 6.85 -10.33
C ALA A 48 -9.24 7.04 -8.94
N ARG A 49 -8.76 6.28 -7.96
CA ARG A 49 -9.19 6.45 -6.57
C ARG A 49 -8.14 7.20 -5.76
N ASN A 50 -8.67 8.00 -4.84
CA ASN A 50 -7.93 8.75 -3.85
C ASN A 50 -7.30 7.78 -2.84
N VAL A 51 -6.29 8.23 -2.10
CA VAL A 51 -5.65 7.46 -1.01
C VAL A 51 -6.63 6.99 0.08
N GLU A 52 -7.83 7.58 0.14
CA GLU A 52 -8.93 7.20 1.05
C GLU A 52 -9.45 5.76 0.81
N ASP A 53 -9.20 5.15 -0.35
CA ASP A 53 -9.62 3.77 -0.66
C ASP A 53 -8.55 2.70 -0.38
N ILE A 54 -7.39 3.14 0.12
CA ILE A 54 -6.27 2.28 0.47
C ILE A 54 -6.44 1.85 1.93
N ASN A 55 -6.36 0.55 2.20
CA ASN A 55 -6.38 0.05 3.56
C ASN A 55 -5.00 0.22 4.20
N TYR A 56 -3.99 -0.36 3.55
CA TYR A 56 -2.59 -0.23 3.93
C TYR A 56 -1.67 -0.40 2.72
N TRP A 57 -0.43 0.03 2.90
CA TRP A 57 0.65 -0.17 1.93
C TRP A 57 1.94 -0.57 2.63
N MET A 58 2.82 -1.21 1.87
CA MET A 58 4.05 -1.81 2.35
C MET A 58 5.20 -1.43 1.45
N VAL A 59 6.39 -1.35 2.05
CA VAL A 59 7.63 -1.06 1.35
C VAL A 59 8.62 -2.19 1.58
N ASP A 60 9.21 -2.66 0.49
CA ASP A 60 10.46 -3.42 0.45
C ASP A 60 11.53 -2.50 -0.14
N ASP A 61 12.56 -2.18 0.63
CA ASP A 61 13.59 -1.21 0.26
C ASP A 61 14.81 -1.81 -0.45
N ASP A 62 14.86 -3.14 -0.60
CA ASP A 62 15.97 -3.88 -1.22
C ASP A 62 15.43 -5.05 -2.08
N TYR A 63 14.47 -4.73 -2.94
CA TYR A 63 13.72 -5.73 -3.69
C TYR A 63 14.59 -6.44 -4.74
N ASP A 64 14.74 -7.76 -4.59
CA ASP A 64 15.59 -8.58 -5.45
C ASP A 64 14.98 -8.89 -6.83
N GLY A 65 13.68 -8.61 -7.02
CA GLY A 65 12.93 -8.92 -8.24
C GLY A 65 12.09 -10.19 -8.15
N SER A 66 12.09 -10.89 -7.02
CA SER A 66 11.39 -12.16 -6.81
C SER A 66 10.51 -12.13 -5.57
N ASN A 67 11.09 -11.93 -4.38
CA ASN A 67 10.39 -12.04 -3.11
C ASN A 67 10.16 -10.65 -2.53
N PHE A 68 8.92 -10.38 -2.13
CA PHE A 68 8.59 -9.13 -1.44
C PHE A 68 8.81 -9.30 0.05
N VAL A 69 9.80 -8.61 0.61
CA VAL A 69 10.11 -8.63 2.04
C VAL A 69 9.63 -7.32 2.66
N VAL A 70 8.61 -7.39 3.51
CA VAL A 70 8.04 -6.21 4.17
C VAL A 70 9.07 -5.60 5.13
N LYS A 71 9.44 -4.34 4.89
CA LYS A 71 10.32 -3.55 5.76
C LYS A 71 9.59 -2.43 6.49
N GLN A 72 8.60 -1.83 5.82
CA GLN A 72 7.73 -0.81 6.39
C GLN A 72 6.28 -1.14 6.02
N VAL A 73 5.35 -0.81 6.92
CA VAL A 73 3.91 -0.92 6.71
C VAL A 73 3.23 0.34 7.20
N PHE A 74 2.25 0.80 6.43
CA PHE A 74 1.52 2.03 6.71
C PHE A 74 0.03 1.81 6.44
N PHE A 75 -0.80 2.18 7.38
CA PHE A 75 -2.25 2.26 7.25
C PHE A 75 -2.64 3.63 6.72
N CYS A 76 -3.58 3.64 5.78
CA CYS A 76 -4.20 4.88 5.29
C CYS A 76 -5.55 5.15 5.98
N GLY A 77 -6.00 4.21 6.82
CA GLY A 77 -7.26 4.28 7.56
C GLY A 77 -8.40 3.57 6.84
N GLY A 78 -9.38 3.09 7.61
CA GLY A 78 -10.71 2.75 7.11
C GLY A 78 -11.48 4.02 6.70
N ASP A 79 -12.80 3.91 6.56
CA ASP A 79 -13.72 4.95 6.07
C ASP A 79 -13.25 6.39 6.38
N LYS A 80 -13.37 7.30 5.41
CA LYS A 80 -12.77 8.65 5.37
C LYS A 80 -12.72 9.40 6.71
N ASP A 81 -13.76 9.24 7.53
CA ASP A 81 -13.88 9.81 8.87
C ASP A 81 -12.83 9.32 9.88
N GLU A 82 -12.40 8.06 9.82
CA GLU A 82 -11.37 7.49 10.72
C GLU A 82 -10.00 8.10 10.46
N PHE A 83 -9.62 8.21 9.18
CA PHE A 83 -8.37 8.87 8.79
C PHE A 83 -8.37 10.36 9.17
N ASP A 84 -9.48 11.05 8.91
CA ASP A 84 -9.66 12.44 9.28
C ASP A 84 -9.59 12.67 10.80
N LYS A 85 -10.17 11.77 11.61
CA LYS A 85 -10.06 11.79 13.08
C LYS A 85 -8.63 11.55 13.54
N TRP A 86 -7.93 10.58 12.95
CA TRP A 86 -6.53 10.31 13.25
C TRP A 86 -5.65 11.55 12.95
N LYS A 87 -5.80 12.13 11.75
CA LYS A 87 -5.06 13.33 11.33
C LYS A 87 -5.37 14.57 12.20
N ARG A 88 -6.61 14.69 12.69
CA ARG A 88 -7.04 15.76 13.60
C ARG A 88 -6.67 15.47 15.07
N GLY A 89 -6.09 14.31 15.38
CA GLY A 89 -5.75 13.90 16.74
C GLY A 89 -6.98 13.68 17.65
N LEU A 90 -8.16 13.43 17.07
CA LEU A 90 -9.42 13.42 17.81
C LEU A 90 -9.80 12.01 18.30
N SER A 91 -9.77 11.90 19.64
CA SER A 91 -10.16 10.82 20.56
C SER A 91 -9.28 9.55 20.65
N ASP A 92 -8.73 9.32 21.85
CA ASP A 92 -7.96 8.11 22.22
C ASP A 92 -8.72 6.81 21.92
N LEU A 93 -10.05 6.85 22.01
CA LEU A 93 -10.92 5.70 21.72
C LEU A 93 -10.86 5.29 20.25
N SER A 94 -10.79 6.24 19.31
CA SER A 94 -10.69 5.93 17.88
C SER A 94 -9.33 5.34 17.56
N LYS A 95 -8.24 5.93 18.08
CA LYS A 95 -6.88 5.40 17.92
C LYS A 95 -6.77 3.95 18.45
N GLN A 96 -7.36 3.65 19.61
CA GLN A 96 -7.34 2.30 20.17
C GLN A 96 -8.09 1.27 19.31
N ALA A 97 -9.24 1.64 18.72
CA ALA A 97 -10.00 0.74 17.86
C ALA A 97 -9.22 0.40 16.58
N THR A 98 -8.66 1.42 15.91
CA THR A 98 -7.87 1.22 14.69
C THR A 98 -6.56 0.47 14.99
N LYS A 99 -5.95 0.72 16.17
CA LYS A 99 -4.80 -0.04 16.66
C LYS A 99 -5.09 -1.52 16.81
N ARG A 100 -6.19 -1.87 17.48
CA ARG A 100 -6.62 -3.26 17.63
C ARG A 100 -6.88 -3.93 16.27
N ASN A 101 -7.40 -3.21 15.29
CA ASN A 101 -7.61 -3.75 13.95
C ASN A 101 -6.27 -4.02 13.23
N ALA A 102 -5.31 -3.11 13.34
CA ALA A 102 -3.95 -3.30 12.82
C ALA A 102 -3.26 -4.50 13.46
N GLU A 103 -3.26 -4.58 14.80
CA GLU A 103 -2.71 -5.70 15.58
C GLU A 103 -3.35 -7.04 15.20
N ARG A 104 -4.68 -7.08 15.01
CA ARG A 104 -5.40 -8.30 14.57
C ARG A 104 -5.06 -8.71 13.14
N THR A 105 -4.94 -7.73 12.24
CA THR A 105 -4.65 -7.98 10.82
C THR A 105 -3.22 -8.49 10.65
N LEU A 106 -2.28 -7.86 11.35
CA LEU A 106 -0.85 -8.17 11.26
C LEU A 106 -0.40 -9.26 12.25
N LYS A 107 -1.23 -9.59 13.24
CA LYS A 107 -0.93 -10.52 14.35
C LYS A 107 0.32 -10.10 15.14
N ILE A 108 0.38 -8.83 15.54
CA ILE A 108 1.47 -8.22 16.31
C ILE A 108 0.92 -7.37 17.45
N GLU A 109 1.76 -7.02 18.42
CA GLU A 109 1.50 -5.96 19.40
C GLU A 109 2.27 -4.70 18.98
N ILE A 110 1.65 -3.53 19.08
CA ILE A 110 2.23 -2.26 18.62
C ILE A 110 2.20 -1.29 19.81
N ASP A 111 3.29 -0.59 20.13
CA ASP A 111 3.23 0.49 21.13
C ASP A 111 2.59 1.75 20.53
N ASP A 112 2.18 2.71 21.36
CA ASP A 112 1.44 3.90 20.87
C ASP A 112 2.30 4.81 19.98
N GLU A 113 3.61 4.90 20.24
CA GLU A 113 4.53 5.71 19.45
C GLU A 113 4.82 5.05 18.09
N ALA A 114 4.98 3.73 18.08
CA ALA A 114 5.06 2.93 16.87
C ALA A 114 3.77 3.04 16.06
N PHE A 115 2.61 3.03 16.72
CA PHE A 115 1.32 3.13 16.06
C PHE A 115 1.11 4.48 15.36
N ASP A 116 1.55 5.59 15.96
CA ASP A 116 1.50 6.91 15.31
C ASP A 116 2.38 6.99 14.05
N ARG A 117 3.46 6.19 13.98
CA ARG A 117 4.31 6.09 12.78
C ARG A 117 3.72 5.23 11.66
N LEU A 118 2.72 4.41 11.97
CA LEU A 118 2.08 3.52 11.00
C LEU A 118 1.05 4.23 10.14
N TYR A 119 0.75 5.50 10.34
CA TYR A 119 -0.21 6.22 9.49
C TYR A 119 0.47 7.23 8.61
N GLY A 120 0.11 7.17 7.34
CA GLY A 120 0.54 8.15 6.38
C GLY A 120 0.67 7.59 4.98
N HIS A 121 1.01 8.49 4.09
CA HIS A 121 1.17 8.19 2.66
C HIS A 121 2.62 8.34 2.23
N ILE A 122 3.53 8.65 3.17
CA ILE A 122 4.97 8.85 2.93
C ILE A 122 5.75 7.86 3.77
N SER A 123 6.72 7.20 3.16
CA SER A 123 7.58 6.23 3.84
C SER A 123 8.49 6.91 4.85
N HIS A 124 9.01 6.14 5.79
CA HIS A 124 10.18 6.58 6.53
C HIS A 124 11.38 6.74 5.56
N PRO A 125 12.38 7.58 5.89
CA PRO A 125 13.58 7.72 5.08
C PRO A 125 14.28 6.36 4.88
N ILE A 126 14.57 6.04 3.62
CA ILE A 126 15.30 4.84 3.20
C ILE A 126 16.70 5.28 2.78
N PRO A 127 17.79 4.64 3.24
CA PRO A 127 19.14 4.95 2.76
C PRO A 127 19.21 4.89 1.23
N ALA A 128 19.75 5.93 0.59
CA ALA A 128 19.89 5.96 -0.86
C ALA A 128 21.08 5.10 -1.29
N LYS A 129 20.83 4.00 -2.02
CA LYS A 129 21.87 3.22 -2.71
C LYS A 129 21.61 3.29 -4.22
N LYS A 130 22.68 3.41 -5.01
CA LYS A 130 22.61 3.48 -6.47
C LYS A 130 22.07 2.16 -7.03
N GLY A 131 21.06 2.24 -7.90
CA GLY A 131 20.46 1.07 -8.54
C GLY A 131 19.58 0.21 -7.62
N GLN A 132 19.34 0.62 -6.37
CA GLN A 132 18.42 -0.10 -5.49
C GLN A 132 17.01 -0.08 -6.07
N LYS A 133 16.31 -1.20 -5.91
CA LYS A 133 14.91 -1.36 -6.29
C LYS A 133 14.08 -1.29 -5.02
N ILE A 134 13.14 -0.36 -4.99
CA ILE A 134 12.18 -0.24 -3.90
C ILE A 134 10.85 -0.73 -4.46
N ALA A 135 10.32 -1.82 -3.90
CA ALA A 135 9.00 -2.30 -4.25
C ALA A 135 7.96 -1.76 -3.25
N VAL A 136 6.86 -1.27 -3.79
CA VAL A 136 5.77 -0.69 -3.05
C VAL A 136 4.53 -1.50 -3.36
N ARG A 137 3.92 -2.09 -2.33
CA ARG A 137 2.68 -2.85 -2.45
C ARG A 137 1.55 -2.09 -1.77
N VAL A 138 0.47 -1.87 -2.48
CA VAL A 138 -0.72 -1.18 -1.99
C VAL A 138 -1.87 -2.17 -1.97
N VAL A 139 -2.62 -2.19 -0.88
CA VAL A 139 -3.79 -3.05 -0.69
C VAL A 139 -5.02 -2.17 -0.46
N SER A 140 -6.03 -2.32 -1.31
CA SER A 140 -7.30 -1.60 -1.18
C SER A 140 -8.13 -2.13 -0.02
N GLN A 141 -9.16 -1.37 0.39
CA GLN A 141 -10.17 -1.86 1.33
C GLN A 141 -11.01 -3.03 0.80
N PHE A 142 -11.05 -3.27 -0.51
CA PHE A 142 -11.76 -4.40 -1.13
C PHE A 142 -10.86 -5.61 -1.36
N GLY A 143 -9.58 -5.53 -0.97
CA GLY A 143 -8.61 -6.62 -1.07
C GLY A 143 -7.90 -6.73 -2.42
N GLU A 144 -8.05 -5.75 -3.32
CA GLU A 144 -7.18 -5.70 -4.50
C GLU A 144 -5.77 -5.27 -4.12
N GLU A 145 -4.77 -5.89 -4.75
CA GLU A 145 -3.36 -5.57 -4.54
C GLU A 145 -2.73 -5.03 -5.83
N SER A 146 -1.83 -4.07 -5.67
CA SER A 146 -0.96 -3.58 -6.73
C SER A 146 0.46 -3.45 -6.22
N THR A 147 1.43 -3.82 -7.05
CA THR A 147 2.86 -3.67 -6.76
C THR A 147 3.54 -2.84 -7.82
N LYS A 148 4.30 -1.83 -7.40
CA LYS A 148 5.12 -1.01 -8.29
C LYS A 148 6.54 -0.97 -7.77
N VAL A 149 7.49 -1.19 -8.67
CA VAL A 149 8.93 -1.12 -8.38
C VAL A 149 9.45 0.22 -8.89
N VAL A 150 10.10 0.97 -8.01
CA VAL A 150 10.84 2.19 -8.38
C VAL A 150 12.35 1.90 -8.26
N VAL A 151 13.12 2.39 -9.21
CA VAL A 151 14.57 2.20 -9.25
C VAL A 151 15.23 3.52 -8.89
N ASN A 152 16.10 3.51 -7.88
CA ASN A 152 16.85 4.69 -7.53
C ASN A 152 17.94 4.95 -8.58
N GLY A 153 17.72 5.96 -9.42
CA GLY A 153 18.59 6.30 -10.55
C GLY A 153 19.73 7.27 -10.22
N THR A 154 19.99 7.62 -8.95
CA THR A 154 20.98 8.67 -8.66
C THR A 154 22.41 8.29 -9.06
N ASN A 155 23.09 9.31 -9.57
CA ASN A 155 24.48 9.33 -9.99
C ASN A 155 25.24 10.28 -9.08
#